data_AF-A0A1D6Q6T0-F1
#
_entry.id   AF-A0A1D6Q6T0-F1
#
_cell.length_a   1.000
_cell.length_b   1.000
_cell.length_c   1.000
_cell.angle_alpha   90.00
_cell.angle_beta   90.00
_cell.angle_gamma   90.00
#
_symmetry.space_group_name_H-M   'P 1'
#
loop_
_entity.id
_entity.type
_entity.pdbx_description
1 polymer ?
#
loop_
_entity_poly.entity_id
_entity_poly.type
_entity_poly.pdbx_seq_one_letter_code
_entity_poly.pdbx_strand_id
1 'polypeptide(L)'
;MATVPVLVVLHVLLLAAAAACAAAGGSSSKVPALYVFGDSTADVGTNNYLPGGAEVPRANFPHNGVDFPTARPTGRFSNGYNGVDFLAK
;
A
#
# COMPACT_ATOMS: atom_id res chain seq x y z
N MET A 1 41.18 -18.62 -31.53
CA MET A 1 40.20 -17.75 -32.25
C MET A 1 38.74 -18.11 -31.97
N ALA A 2 38.38 -19.36 -31.65
CA ALA A 2 36.99 -19.75 -31.35
C ALA A 2 36.50 -19.45 -29.90
N THR A 3 37.39 -19.11 -28.97
CA THR A 3 37.05 -18.92 -27.54
C THR A 3 36.34 -17.59 -27.26
N VAL A 4 36.69 -16.53 -27.99
CA VAL A 4 36.06 -15.20 -27.89
C VAL A 4 34.59 -15.20 -28.32
N PRO A 5 34.19 -15.76 -29.48
CA PRO A 5 32.78 -15.80 -29.87
C PRO A 5 31.93 -16.67 -28.94
N VAL A 6 32.48 -17.75 -28.38
CA VAL A 6 31.79 -18.60 -27.40
C VAL A 6 31.52 -17.84 -26.10
N LEU A 7 32.49 -17.06 -25.61
CA LEU A 7 32.31 -16.22 -24.42
C LEU A 7 31.26 -15.13 -24.63
N VAL A 8 31.21 -14.50 -25.81
CA VAL A 8 30.21 -13.48 -26.14
C VAL A 8 28.81 -14.08 -26.19
N VAL A 9 28.64 -15.24 -26.83
CA VAL A 9 27.35 -15.94 -26.89
C VAL A 9 26.87 -16.33 -25.49
N LEU A 10 27.77 -16.85 -24.64
CA LEU A 10 27.43 -17.18 -23.26
C LEU A 10 26.98 -15.95 -22.45
N HIS A 11 27.66 -14.82 -22.59
CA HIS A 11 27.27 -13.58 -21.91
C HIS A 11 25.91 -13.06 -22.39
N VAL A 12 25.63 -13.13 -23.70
CA VAL A 12 24.32 -12.73 -24.26
C VAL A 12 23.21 -13.64 -23.74
N LEU A 13 23.45 -14.95 -23.67
CA LEU A 13 22.48 -15.91 -23.12
C LEU A 13 22.23 -15.67 -21.63
N LEU A 14 23.27 -15.37 -20.85
CA LEU A 14 23.14 -15.03 -19.43
C LEU A 14 22.36 -13.73 -19.21
N LEU A 15 22.60 -12.70 -20.02
CA LEU A 15 21.82 -11.45 -19.99
C LEU A 15 20.35 -11.68 -20.33
N ALA A 16 20.06 -12.48 -21.36
CA ALA A 16 18.70 -12.79 -21.77
C ALA A 16 17.93 -13.57 -20.69
N ALA A 17 18.59 -14.55 -20.04
CA ALA A 17 18.00 -15.31 -18.94
C ALA A 17 17.70 -14.42 -17.72
N ALA A 18 18.61 -13.50 -17.37
CA ALA A 18 18.40 -12.55 -16.27
C ALA A 18 17.21 -11.61 -16.55
N ALA A 19 17.07 -11.12 -17.79
CA ALA A 19 15.95 -10.28 -18.20
C ALA A 19 14.61 -11.03 -18.16
N ALA A 20 14.59 -12.29 -18.59
CA ALA A 20 13.40 -13.14 -18.52
C ALA A 20 12.95 -13.41 -17.08
N CYS A 21 13.90 -13.68 -16.16
CA CYS A 21 13.61 -13.83 -14.73
C CYS A 21 13.04 -12.54 -14.11
N ALA A 22 13.54 -11.36 -14.52
CA ALA A 22 13.02 -10.08 -14.04
C ALA A 22 11.60 -9.79 -14.54
N ALA A 23 11.25 -10.26 -15.74
CA ALA A 23 9.91 -10.10 -16.31
C ALA A 23 8.88 -11.09 -15.75
N ALA A 24 9.32 -12.16 -15.06
CA ALA A 24 8.44 -13.16 -14.46
C ALA A 24 7.79 -12.69 -13.13
N GLY A 25 7.93 -11.41 -12.77
CA GLY A 25 7.16 -10.81 -11.69
C GLY A 25 5.67 -10.89 -11.99
N GLY A 26 5.01 -11.92 -11.45
CA GLY A 26 3.60 -12.17 -11.65
C GLY A 26 2.78 -10.93 -11.31
N SER A 27 1.82 -10.58 -12.18
CA SER A 27 0.84 -9.56 -11.88
C SER A 27 0.07 -10.00 -10.64
N SER A 28 0.33 -9.36 -9.50
CA SER A 28 -0.47 -9.58 -8.29
C SER A 28 -1.93 -9.34 -8.65
N SER A 29 -2.76 -10.37 -8.50
CA SER A 29 -4.19 -10.25 -8.74
C SER A 29 -4.71 -9.21 -7.76
N LYS A 30 -5.19 -8.07 -8.29
CA LYS A 30 -5.78 -7.02 -7.46
C LYS A 30 -7.08 -7.59 -6.88
N VAL A 31 -7.15 -7.66 -5.55
CA VAL A 31 -8.38 -8.01 -4.86
C VAL A 31 -9.40 -6.90 -5.14
N PRO A 32 -10.63 -7.21 -5.58
CA PRO A 32 -11.59 -6.20 -6.02
C PRO A 32 -12.10 -5.30 -4.89
N ALA A 33 -12.06 -5.77 -3.64
CA ALA A 33 -12.47 -5.03 -2.46
C ALA A 33 -11.81 -5.58 -1.18
N LEU A 34 -11.63 -4.71 -0.19
CA LEU A 34 -11.16 -5.06 1.15
C LEU A 34 -12.23 -4.65 2.18
N TYR A 35 -12.72 -5.61 2.96
CA TYR A 35 -13.59 -5.35 4.11
C TYR A 35 -12.77 -5.46 5.38
N VAL A 36 -12.78 -4.40 6.18
CA VAL A 36 -11.91 -4.30 7.36
C VAL A 36 -12.75 -4.19 8.62
N PHE A 37 -12.45 -5.07 9.56
CA PHE A 37 -12.99 -5.07 10.91
C PHE A 37 -11.86 -4.80 11.88
N GLY A 38 -12.10 -3.98 12.89
CA GLY A 38 -11.07 -3.62 13.86
C GLY A 38 -11.52 -2.51 14.80
N ASP A 39 -10.53 -1.81 15.33
CA ASP A 39 -10.69 -0.70 16.27
C ASP A 39 -10.15 0.60 15.66
N SER A 40 -9.73 1.54 16.51
CA SER A 40 -9.13 2.82 16.11
C SER A 40 -7.94 2.69 15.16
N THR A 41 -7.19 1.58 15.21
CA THR A 41 -6.03 1.33 14.34
C THR A 41 -6.40 1.09 12.88
N ALA A 42 -7.64 0.64 12.63
CA ALA A 42 -8.18 0.39 11.31
C ALA A 42 -9.22 1.42 10.88
N ASP A 43 -9.78 2.20 11.82
CA ASP A 43 -10.84 3.16 11.51
C ASP A 43 -10.34 4.29 10.58
N VAL A 44 -11.16 4.57 9.57
CA VAL A 44 -10.96 5.62 8.57
C VAL A 44 -12.01 6.74 8.67
N GLY A 45 -12.73 6.81 9.80
CA GLY A 45 -13.77 7.79 10.07
C GLY A 45 -15.17 7.21 10.12
N THR A 46 -15.32 5.88 10.23
CA THR A 46 -16.59 5.19 10.39
C THR A 46 -17.32 5.67 11.65
N ASN A 47 -16.57 5.92 12.73
CA ASN A 47 -17.12 6.42 13.99
C ASN A 47 -17.82 7.79 13.89
N ASN A 48 -17.56 8.57 12.83
CA ASN A 48 -18.26 9.84 12.60
C ASN A 48 -19.76 9.64 12.28
N TYR A 49 -20.17 8.43 11.90
CA TYR A 49 -21.53 8.09 11.52
C TYR A 49 -22.27 7.26 12.57
N LEU A 50 -21.60 6.85 13.65
CA LEU A 50 -22.23 6.06 14.70
C LEU A 50 -23.15 6.93 15.57
N PRO A 51 -24.32 6.41 15.97
CA PRO A 51 -25.18 7.06 16.96
C PRO A 51 -24.50 7.03 18.34
N GLY A 52 -24.86 7.98 19.21
CA GLY A 52 -24.24 8.10 20.54
C GLY A 52 -23.30 9.31 20.67
N GLY A 53 -23.66 10.42 20.04
CA GLY A 53 -23.25 11.76 20.51
C GLY A 53 -21.77 11.92 20.83
N ALA A 54 -21.47 12.38 22.04
CA ALA A 54 -20.11 12.59 22.55
C ALA A 54 -19.50 11.30 23.12
N GLU A 55 -20.31 10.26 23.30
CA GLU A 55 -19.93 8.99 23.89
C GLU A 55 -19.13 8.11 22.91
N VAL A 56 -19.31 8.31 21.60
CA VAL A 56 -18.52 7.65 20.55
C VAL A 56 -17.17 8.33 20.40
N PRO A 57 -16.03 7.63 20.61
CA PRO A 57 -14.71 8.16 20.30
C PRO A 57 -14.59 8.46 18.80
N ARG A 58 -14.20 9.69 18.44
CA ARG A 58 -13.96 10.13 17.07
C ARG A 58 -12.55 10.67 16.93
N ALA A 59 -12.05 10.70 15.69
CA ALA A 59 -10.77 11.31 15.34
C ALA A 59 -10.94 12.32 14.19
N ASN A 60 -12.05 13.06 14.21
CA ASN A 60 -12.32 14.15 13.29
C ASN A 60 -11.94 15.52 13.87
N PHE A 61 -10.94 15.56 14.76
CA PHE A 61 -10.45 16.78 15.37
C PHE A 61 -9.32 17.43 14.55
N PRO A 62 -9.10 18.75 14.67
CA PRO A 62 -8.10 19.47 13.89
C PRO A 62 -6.66 18.94 13.98
N HIS A 63 -6.31 18.24 15.07
CA HIS A 63 -4.98 17.66 15.26
C HIS A 63 -4.84 16.26 14.62
N ASN A 64 -5.93 15.66 14.11
CA ASN A 64 -5.88 14.43 13.34
C ASN A 64 -5.74 14.76 11.84
N GLY A 65 -5.03 13.91 11.11
CA GLY A 65 -4.89 14.05 9.67
C GLY A 65 -3.96 15.17 9.17
N VAL A 66 -3.08 15.70 10.03
CA VAL A 66 -2.16 16.81 9.69
C VAL A 66 -1.16 16.44 8.59
N ASP A 67 -0.78 15.17 8.48
CA ASP A 67 0.20 14.69 7.49
C ASP A 67 -0.45 14.34 6.14
N PHE A 68 -1.78 14.44 6.01
CA PHE A 68 -2.42 14.30 4.70
C PHE A 68 -2.11 15.53 3.82
N PRO A 69 -2.11 15.37 2.48
CA PRO A 69 -1.94 16.50 1.56
C PRO A 69 -2.95 17.64 1.76
N THR A 70 -4.14 17.32 2.28
CA THR A 70 -5.17 18.31 2.59
C THR A 70 -5.08 18.89 3.99
N ALA A 71 -4.26 18.31 4.89
CA ALA A 71 -4.19 18.61 6.32
C ALA A 71 -5.59 18.74 6.98
N ARG A 72 -6.50 17.85 6.59
CA ARG A 72 -7.89 17.83 7.06
C ARG A 72 -8.14 16.60 7.90
N PRO A 73 -8.92 16.71 8.99
CA PRO A 73 -9.30 15.54 9.78
C PRO A 73 -10.10 14.57 8.91
N THR A 74 -9.64 13.32 8.86
CA THR A 74 -10.30 12.27 8.07
C THR A 74 -11.16 11.34 8.92
N GLY A 75 -11.01 11.38 10.25
CA GLY A 75 -11.60 10.40 11.16
C GLY A 75 -10.69 9.21 11.48
N ARG A 76 -9.46 9.17 10.95
CA ARG A 76 -8.43 8.23 11.37
C ARG A 76 -7.82 8.67 12.69
N PHE A 77 -7.57 7.71 13.60
CA PHE A 77 -6.89 7.94 14.88
C PHE A 77 -5.36 8.09 14.69
N SER A 78 -4.96 8.91 13.72
CA SER A 78 -3.58 9.15 13.30
C SER A 78 -3.45 10.51 12.60
N ASN A 79 -2.22 10.94 12.35
CA ASN A 79 -1.94 12.13 11.54
C ASN A 79 -1.96 11.85 10.02
N GLY A 80 -1.91 10.59 9.61
CA GLY A 80 -1.82 10.18 8.21
C GLY A 80 -2.53 8.85 7.93
N TYR A 81 -2.11 8.17 6.88
CA TYR A 81 -2.58 6.83 6.53
C TYR A 81 -2.30 5.82 7.66
N ASN A 82 -3.25 4.93 7.92
CA ASN A 82 -3.09 3.80 8.84
C ASN A 82 -2.61 2.55 8.09
N GLY A 83 -2.37 1.44 8.79
CA GLY A 83 -1.88 0.20 8.18
C GLY A 83 -2.77 -0.36 7.07
N VAL A 84 -4.09 -0.17 7.20
CA VAL A 84 -5.07 -0.63 6.20
C VAL A 84 -4.95 0.14 4.90
N ASP A 85 -4.70 1.44 4.97
CA ASP A 85 -4.49 2.28 3.78
C ASP A 85 -3.26 1.83 2.97
N PHE A 86 -2.22 1.32 3.63
CA PHE A 86 -1.05 0.75 2.97
C PHE A 86 -1.31 -0.64 2.41
N LEU A 87 -2.18 -1.42 3.05
CA LEU A 87 -2.59 -2.74 2.55
C LEU A 87 -3.48 -2.64 1.32
N ALA A 88 -4.28 -1.57 1.20
CA ALA A 88 -5.21 -1.35 0.10
C ALA A 88 -4.60 -0.63 -1.13
N LYS A 89 -3.32 -0.23 -1.07
CA LYS A 89 -2.59 0.44 -2.16
C LYS A 89 -2.01 -0.55 -3.17
#